data_AF-A0A9X9LJL4-F1
#
_entry.id   AF-A0A9X9LJL4-F1
#
_cell.length_a   1.000
_cell.length_b   1.000
_cell.length_c   1.000
_cell.angle_alpha   90.00
_cell.angle_beta   90.00
_cell.angle_gamma   90.00
#
_symmetry.space_group_name_H-M   'P 1'
#
loop_
_entity.id
_entity.type
_entity.pdbx_description
1 polymer ?
#
loop_
_entity_poly.entity_id
_entity_poly.type
_entity_poly.pdbx_seq_one_letter_code
_entity_poly.pdbx_strand_id
1 'polypeptide(L)'
;MDSLSRANVEFCLDVFKELNSNNVGDNIFFSPLSLLYALSMVLLGARGNSAEQMEKVLHFDHTSESLKPEFRDSAKCSQAGRIHSEFGVLFSQINQPDSNYTLSMANR
;
A
#
# COMPACT_ATOMS: atom_id res chain seq x y z
N MET A 1 -10.59 3.86 2.14
CA MET A 1 -10.51 4.35 0.75
C MET A 1 -9.62 5.58 0.66
N ASP A 2 -9.96 6.71 1.30
CA ASP A 2 -9.15 7.94 1.23
C ASP A 2 -7.73 7.78 1.79
N SER A 3 -7.57 6.97 2.85
CA SER A 3 -6.27 6.60 3.42
C SER A 3 -5.42 5.79 2.44
N LEU A 4 -6.00 4.76 1.83
CA LEU A 4 -5.30 3.86 0.91
C LEU A 4 -4.93 4.57 -0.40
N SER A 5 -5.82 5.41 -0.94
CA SER A 5 -5.53 6.18 -2.16
C SER A 5 -4.42 7.20 -1.92
N ARG A 6 -4.44 7.90 -0.78
CA ARG A 6 -3.36 8.81 -0.38
C ARG A 6 -2.03 8.07 -0.23
N ALA A 7 -2.00 6.98 0.54
CA ALA A 7 -0.78 6.18 0.73
C ALA A 7 -0.21 5.69 -0.62
N ASN A 8 -1.08 5.27 -1.55
CA ASN A 8 -0.66 4.86 -2.90
C ASN A 8 -0.07 6.01 -3.72
N VAL A 9 -0.59 7.23 -3.60
CA VAL A 9 -0.03 8.41 -4.28
C VAL A 9 1.32 8.80 -3.69
N GLU A 10 1.43 8.87 -2.35
CA GLU A 10 2.68 9.20 -1.66
C GLU A 10 3.77 8.16 -1.99
N PHE A 11 3.44 6.88 -1.90
CA PHE A 11 4.33 5.78 -2.31
C PHE A 11 4.73 5.85 -3.78
N CYS A 12 3.78 6.15 -4.68
CA CYS A 12 4.05 6.32 -6.12
C CYS A 12 5.10 7.41 -6.37
N LEU A 13 4.95 8.58 -5.73
CA LEU A 13 5.86 9.69 -5.91
C LEU A 13 7.25 9.38 -5.35
N ASP A 14 7.34 8.66 -4.24
CA ASP A 14 8.62 8.26 -3.66
C ASP A 14 9.33 7.23 -4.53
N VAL A 15 8.62 6.20 -5.01
CA VAL A 15 9.17 5.22 -5.97
C VAL A 15 9.59 5.91 -7.26
N PHE A 16 8.79 6.84 -7.78
CA PHE A 16 9.14 7.56 -9.01
C PHE A 16 10.40 8.39 -8.86
N LYS A 17 10.58 9.11 -7.74
CA LYS A 17 11.82 9.87 -7.47
C LYS A 17 13.05 8.96 -7.48
N GLU A 18 12.95 7.79 -6.87
CA GLU A 18 14.05 6.82 -6.80
C GLU A 18 14.32 6.15 -8.15
N LEU A 19 13.29 5.84 -8.93
CA LEU A 19 13.49 5.32 -10.28
C LEU A 19 14.08 6.39 -11.20
N ASN A 20 13.60 7.63 -11.11
CA ASN A 20 14.05 8.72 -11.98
C ASN A 20 15.49 9.16 -11.71
N SER A 21 15.98 9.08 -10.46
CA SER A 21 17.38 9.37 -10.15
C SER A 21 18.35 8.41 -10.86
N ASN A 22 17.90 7.18 -11.14
CA ASN A 22 18.70 6.11 -11.74
C ASN A 22 18.46 5.93 -13.25
N ASN A 23 17.41 6.52 -13.82
CA ASN A 23 16.96 6.30 -15.21
C ASN A 23 16.69 7.62 -15.94
N VAL A 24 17.58 8.61 -15.76
CA VAL A 24 17.39 9.96 -16.33
C VAL A 24 17.35 9.91 -17.85
N GLY A 25 16.22 10.32 -18.43
CA GLY A 25 16.02 10.36 -19.88
C GLY A 25 15.39 9.09 -20.47
N ASP A 26 15.20 8.05 -19.66
CA ASP A 26 14.53 6.82 -20.06
C ASP A 26 13.02 6.86 -19.73
N ASN A 27 12.27 5.97 -20.38
CA ASN A 27 10.85 5.79 -20.07
C ASN A 27 10.69 5.03 -18.75
N ILE A 28 9.86 5.54 -17.84
CA ILE A 28 9.53 4.90 -16.57
C ILE A 28 8.05 4.49 -16.60
N PHE A 29 7.76 3.20 -16.39
CA PHE A 29 6.41 2.66 -16.31
C PHE A 29 6.32 1.62 -15.18
N PHE A 30 5.40 1.82 -14.24
CA PHE A 30 5.15 0.88 -13.14
C PHE A 30 3.73 1.04 -12.61
N SER A 31 3.24 0.03 -11.89
CA SER A 31 1.95 0.08 -11.18
C SER A 31 2.19 0.30 -9.68
N PRO A 32 2.01 1.52 -9.15
CA PRO A 32 2.21 1.78 -7.72
C PRO A 32 1.28 0.94 -6.86
N LEU A 33 0.03 0.75 -7.31
CA LEU A 33 -0.99 0.01 -6.55
C LEU A 33 -0.66 -1.48 -6.43
N SER A 34 -0.14 -2.10 -7.50
CA SER A 34 0.29 -3.51 -7.48
C SER A 34 1.48 -3.70 -6.53
N LEU A 35 2.48 -2.82 -6.60
CA LEU A 35 3.64 -2.86 -5.70
C LEU A 35 3.23 -2.66 -4.23
N LEU A 36 2.37 -1.67 -3.96
CA LEU A 36 1.87 -1.39 -2.62
C LEU A 36 1.10 -2.58 -2.05
N TYR A 37 0.26 -3.25 -2.86
CA TYR A 37 -0.45 -4.45 -2.44
C TYR A 37 0.49 -5.64 -2.16
N ALA A 38 1.47 -5.89 -3.03
CA ALA A 38 2.45 -6.95 -2.81
C ALA A 38 3.22 -6.73 -1.49
N LEU A 39 3.67 -5.49 -1.24
CA LEU A 39 4.41 -5.15 -0.02
C LEU A 39 3.52 -5.14 1.23
N SER A 40 2.23 -4.79 1.11
CA SER A 40 1.31 -4.91 2.25
C SER A 40 1.15 -6.38 2.65
N MET A 41 1.02 -7.31 1.70
CA MET A 41 0.99 -8.75 2.01
C MET A 41 2.25 -9.22 2.75
N VAL A 42 3.42 -8.69 2.40
CA VAL A 42 4.67 -8.97 3.13
C VAL A 42 4.65 -8.36 4.54
N LEU A 43 4.10 -7.14 4.70
CA LEU A 43 3.98 -6.47 5.99
C LEU A 43 3.15 -7.29 7.00
N LEU A 44 2.11 -8.02 6.58
CA LEU A 44 1.37 -8.94 7.47
C LEU A 44 2.26 -9.96 8.17
N GLY A 45 3.31 -10.43 7.48
CA GLY A 45 4.28 -11.38 8.01
C GLY A 45 5.44 -10.73 8.76
N ALA A 46 5.71 -9.44 8.51
CA ALA A 46 6.83 -8.73 9.10
C ALA A 46 6.63 -8.45 10.59
N ARG A 47 7.72 -8.35 11.35
CA ARG A 47 7.72 -8.05 12.79
C ARG A 47 8.87 -7.12 13.16
N GLY A 48 8.76 -6.47 14.33
CA GLY A 48 9.79 -5.58 14.88
C GLY A 48 10.22 -4.49 13.89
N ASN A 49 11.52 -4.23 13.82
CA ASN A 49 12.10 -3.20 12.95
C ASN A 49 11.72 -3.36 11.48
N SER A 50 11.58 -4.60 10.98
CA SER A 50 11.20 -4.84 9.59
C SER A 50 9.78 -4.34 9.31
N ALA A 51 8.83 -4.59 10.23
CA ALA A 51 7.47 -4.07 10.09
C ALA A 51 7.46 -2.53 10.13
N GLU A 52 8.21 -1.93 11.05
CA GLU A 52 8.27 -0.47 11.22
C GLU A 52 8.85 0.25 9.99
N GLN A 53 9.90 -0.32 9.38
CA GLN A 53 10.48 0.21 8.13
C GLN A 53 9.46 0.15 6.99
N MET A 54 8.73 -0.97 6.88
CA MET A 54 7.72 -1.16 5.84
C MET A 54 6.53 -0.22 6.04
N GLU A 55 5.98 -0.11 7.26
CA GLU A 55 4.86 0.80 7.56
C GLU A 55 5.17 2.24 7.17
N LYS A 56 6.40 2.70 7.44
CA LYS A 56 6.86 4.05 7.09
C LYS A 56 6.96 4.25 5.58
N VAL A 57 7.58 3.33 4.85
CA VAL A 57 7.77 3.46 3.39
C VAL A 57 6.45 3.31 2.63
N LEU A 58 5.53 2.49 3.14
CA LEU A 58 4.21 2.27 2.55
C LEU A 58 3.20 3.36 2.94
N HIS A 59 3.61 4.37 3.73
CA HIS A 59 2.75 5.46 4.23
C HIS A 59 1.54 4.98 5.04
N PHE A 60 1.71 3.89 5.79
CA PHE A 60 0.67 3.33 6.65
C PHE A 60 0.73 3.86 8.10
N ASP A 61 1.83 4.47 8.49
CA ASP A 61 2.01 5.12 9.79
C ASP A 61 1.03 6.30 10.01
N HIS A 62 0.70 7.06 8.97
CA HIS A 62 -0.28 8.16 9.01
C HIS A 62 -1.72 7.71 9.24
N THR A 63 -2.04 6.43 8.98
CA THR A 63 -3.40 5.91 9.18
C THR A 63 -3.74 5.67 10.66
N SER A 64 -2.78 5.90 11.56
CA SER A 64 -2.89 5.73 13.02
C SER A 64 -3.40 6.96 13.77
N GLU A 65 -3.46 8.14 13.15
CA GLU A 65 -3.89 9.40 13.81
C GLU A 65 -5.33 9.36 14.36
N SER A 66 -6.13 8.37 13.94
CA SER A 66 -7.49 8.17 14.46
C SER A 66 -7.55 7.38 15.78
N LEU A 67 -6.45 6.80 16.29
CA LEU A 67 -6.45 5.95 17.49
C LEU A 67 -5.76 6.63 18.67
N LYS A 68 -6.50 6.76 19.77
CA LYS A 68 -6.05 7.35 21.04
C LYS A 68 -4.78 6.64 21.56
N PRO A 69 -3.88 7.38 22.25
CA PRO A 69 -2.56 6.87 22.67
C PRO A 69 -2.59 5.67 23.63
N GLU A 70 -3.72 5.35 24.25
CA GLU A 70 -3.83 4.34 25.32
C GLU A 70 -3.88 2.88 24.83
N PHE A 71 -3.92 2.61 23.51
CA PHE A 71 -4.08 1.25 22.96
C PHE A 71 -2.95 0.78 22.00
N ARG A 72 -1.79 1.44 22.02
CA ARG A 72 -0.72 1.21 21.02
C ARG A 72 -0.13 -0.21 21.03
N ASP A 73 -0.10 -0.88 22.19
CA ASP A 73 0.57 -2.19 22.32
C ASP A 73 -0.25 -3.38 21.78
N SER A 74 -1.57 -3.21 21.60
CA SER A 74 -2.48 -4.22 21.01
C SER A 74 -2.94 -3.85 19.59
N ALA A 75 -2.77 -2.58 19.18
CA ALA A 75 -3.31 -2.03 17.93
C ALA A 75 -2.46 -2.26 16.67
N LYS A 76 -1.15 -2.57 16.77
CA LYS A 76 -0.34 -2.82 15.55
C LYS A 76 -0.88 -3.98 14.71
N CYS A 77 -1.40 -5.02 15.36
CA CYS A 77 -2.04 -6.16 14.67
C CYS A 77 -3.35 -5.76 13.97
N SER A 78 -4.08 -4.76 14.50
CA SER A 78 -5.35 -4.30 13.92
C SER A 78 -5.17 -3.34 12.75
N GLN A 79 -4.06 -2.58 12.70
CA GLN A 79 -3.77 -1.63 11.61
C GLN A 79 -3.51 -2.33 10.28
N ALA A 80 -2.56 -3.27 10.26
CA ALA A 80 -2.26 -4.06 9.07
C ALA A 80 -3.50 -4.85 8.62
N GLY A 81 -4.24 -5.47 9.55
CA GLY A 81 -5.50 -6.15 9.23
C GLY A 81 -6.54 -5.26 8.55
N ARG A 82 -6.69 -3.99 8.99
CA ARG A 82 -7.60 -3.02 8.35
C ARG A 82 -7.17 -2.68 6.93
N ILE A 83 -5.89 -2.37 6.71
CA ILE A 83 -5.36 -2.07 5.37
C ILE A 83 -5.57 -3.25 4.43
N HIS A 84 -5.33 -4.47 4.92
CA HIS A 84 -5.61 -5.68 4.15
C HIS A 84 -7.07 -5.84 3.76
N SER A 85 -7.99 -5.51 4.66
CA SER A 85 -9.42 -5.53 4.32
C SER A 85 -9.79 -4.50 3.26
N GLU A 86 -9.22 -3.29 3.32
CA GLU A 86 -9.43 -2.25 2.30
C GLU A 86 -8.91 -2.69 0.93
N PHE A 87 -7.72 -3.29 0.89
CA PHE A 87 -7.17 -3.87 -0.33
C PHE A 87 -8.01 -5.03 -0.85
N GLY A 88 -8.55 -5.89 0.02
CA GLY A 88 -9.43 -6.99 -0.39
C GLY A 88 -10.67 -6.47 -1.11
N VAL A 89 -11.30 -5.41 -0.59
CA VAL A 89 -12.42 -4.74 -1.25
C VAL A 89 -11.99 -4.15 -2.60
N LEU A 90 -10.91 -3.36 -2.62
CA LEU A 90 -10.44 -2.73 -3.85
C LEU A 90 -10.05 -3.74 -4.93
N PHE A 91 -9.34 -4.80 -4.57
CA PHE A 91 -8.93 -5.87 -5.48
C PHE A 91 -10.15 -6.60 -6.06
N SER A 92 -11.19 -6.82 -5.25
CA SER A 92 -12.44 -7.41 -5.73
C SER A 92 -13.15 -6.51 -6.75
N GLN A 93 -13.10 -5.20 -6.58
CA GLN A 93 -13.69 -4.23 -7.50
C GLN A 93 -12.89 -4.13 -8.80
N ILE A 94 -11.56 -4.10 -8.72
CA ILE A 94 -10.66 -4.00 -9.89
C ILE A 94 -10.84 -5.20 -10.83
N ASN A 95 -11.06 -6.39 -10.27
CA ASN A 95 -11.22 -7.62 -11.04
C ASN A 95 -12.69 -7.97 -11.35
N GLN A 96 -13.64 -7.07 -11.06
CA GLN A 96 -15.02 -7.27 -11.49
C GLN A 96 -15.12 -7.12 -13.02
N PRO A 97 -15.81 -8.05 -13.73
CA PRO A 97 -16.06 -7.91 -15.15
C PRO A 97 -16.88 -6.66 -15.47
N ASP A 98 -16.49 -5.93 -16.51
CA ASP A 98 -17.23 -4.78 -17.05
C ASP A 98 -17.42 -4.97 -18.57
N SER A 99 -18.49 -4.41 -19.14
CA SER A 99 -18.77 -4.50 -20.57
C SER A 99 -17.97 -3.51 -21.43
N ASN A 100 -17.43 -2.45 -20.82
CA ASN A 100 -16.81 -1.32 -21.52
C ASN A 100 -15.28 -1.32 -21.44
N TYR A 101 -14.71 -2.02 -20.47
CA TYR A 101 -13.27 -2.11 -20.28
C TYR A 101 -12.85 -3.45 -19.71
N THR A 102 -11.58 -3.79 -19.89
CA THR A 102 -10.94 -4.89 -19.19
C THR A 102 -9.93 -4.30 -18.22
N LEU A 103 -10.18 -4.48 -16.93
CA LEU A 103 -9.26 -4.12 -15.87
C LEU A 103 -8.89 -5.39 -15.11
N SER A 104 -7.60 -5.53 -14.80
CA SER A 104 -7.13 -6.68 -14.03
C SER A 104 -5.92 -6.29 -13.19
N MET A 105 -5.85 -6.88 -12.01
CA MET A 105 -4.68 -6.86 -11.15
C MET A 105 -4.48 -8.26 -10.58
N ALA A 106 -3.23 -8.73 -10.60
CA ALA A 106 -2.84 -10.00 -10.01
C ALA A 106 -1.52 -9.83 -9.26
N ASN A 107 -1.49 -10.31 -8.01
CA ASN A 107 -0.28 -10.41 -7.19
C ASN A 107 -0.32 -11.79 -6.50
N ARG A 108 0.84 -12.41 -6.29
CA ARG A 108 0.98 -13.75 -5.72
C ARG A 108 1.91 -13.73 -4.51
#